data_AF-A0AAI9J293-F1
#
_entry.id   AF-A0AAI9J293-F1
#
_cell.length_a   1.000
_cell.length_b   1.000
_cell.length_c   1.000
_cell.angle_alpha   90.00
_cell.angle_beta   90.00
_cell.angle_gamma   90.00
#
_symmetry.space_group_name_H-M   'P 1'
#
loop_
_entity.id
_entity.type
_entity.pdbx_description
1 polymer ?
#
loop_
_entity_poly.entity_id
_entity_poly.type
_entity_poly.pdbx_seq_one_letter_code
_entity_poly.pdbx_strand_id
1 'polypeptide(L)'
;MKMVPVPNAGPRLTGLLSGDFDVIENPAARDLPRIKSNPQFGFVATPSIRLIFFQPDVGRNPSPLVKSADGKNPLQDLRVRQAISMAIDRKTIVTRLMDGIATPAYQYMPDGMFGGVPNAPEIKYDPEGAKKLLAEAGYANGFELTISTPNDRYVNDGQIAQAVAQYLSSVGIKANVDAMTASLYFPKRAKREFSFSMGGWPAEVGEASALFQLWVASLDSPRSLGTSNYGGFSNAKFDKVFTEALVTVDVAKREKLLQQSTQIALDNVPLIPLHFESSIWAFRKGLTYEGRRDQFTLAMSVKPADQK
;
A
#
# COMPACT_ATOMS: atom_id res chain seq x y z
N MET A 1 2.36 22.30 24.17
CA MET A 1 2.92 21.24 23.30
C MET A 1 3.32 21.85 21.97
N LYS A 2 4.46 21.46 21.38
CA LYS A 2 5.00 21.97 20.11
C LYS A 2 5.27 20.80 19.18
N MET A 3 4.83 20.89 17.93
CA MET A 3 5.20 19.93 16.87
C MET A 3 6.29 20.53 15.99
N VAL A 4 7.28 19.71 15.63
CA VAL A 4 8.40 20.12 14.77
C VAL A 4 8.51 19.13 13.61
N PRO A 5 8.49 19.58 12.35
CA PRO A 5 8.65 18.69 11.21
C PRO A 5 10.11 18.25 11.12
N VAL A 6 10.34 16.94 11.27
CA VAL A 6 11.67 16.32 11.13
C VAL A 6 11.51 15.12 10.16
N PRO A 7 11.80 15.28 8.85
CA PRO A 7 11.44 14.29 7.83
C PRO A 7 12.11 12.92 7.98
N ASN A 8 13.35 12.89 8.47
CA ASN A 8 14.16 11.66 8.50
C ASN A 8 14.09 10.95 9.87
N ALA A 9 13.98 9.62 9.85
CA ALA A 9 13.84 8.80 11.07
C ALA A 9 15.06 8.87 12.01
N GLY A 10 16.28 8.89 11.45
CA GLY A 10 17.51 8.99 12.25
C GLY A 10 17.59 10.26 13.11
N PRO A 11 17.44 11.46 12.52
CA PRO A 11 17.36 12.71 13.27
C PRO A 11 16.22 12.77 14.30
N ARG A 12 15.04 12.20 14.01
CA ARG A 12 13.96 12.06 15.00
C ARG A 12 14.43 11.27 16.22
N LEU A 13 15.03 10.10 15.99
CA LEU A 13 15.54 9.25 17.07
C LEU A 13 16.66 9.95 17.86
N THR A 14 17.62 10.57 17.19
CA THR A 14 18.68 11.32 17.87
C THR A 14 18.11 12.39 18.79
N GLY A 15 17.14 13.17 18.31
CA GLY A 15 16.47 14.20 19.11
C GLY A 15 15.67 13.66 20.29
N LEU A 16 15.05 12.48 20.16
CA LEU A 16 14.43 11.79 21.30
C LEU A 16 15.50 11.41 22.35
N LEU A 17 16.61 10.83 21.90
CA LEU A 17 17.67 10.34 22.77
C LEU A 17 18.46 11.46 23.47
N SER A 18 18.58 12.64 22.84
CA SER A 18 19.20 13.85 23.42
C SER A 18 18.27 14.64 24.33
N GLY A 19 16.96 14.37 24.30
CA GLY A 19 15.96 15.13 25.05
C GLY A 19 15.41 16.36 24.32
N ASP A 20 15.73 16.53 23.04
CA ASP A 20 15.15 17.59 22.19
C ASP A 20 13.67 17.33 21.88
N PHE A 21 13.27 16.05 21.86
CA PHE A 21 11.89 15.61 21.62
C PHE A 21 11.41 14.68 22.73
N ASP A 22 10.16 14.86 23.15
CA ASP A 22 9.53 13.98 24.15
C ASP A 22 8.86 12.77 23.51
N VAL A 23 8.37 12.92 22.28
CA VAL A 23 7.66 11.90 21.48
C VAL A 23 8.07 12.05 20.03
N ILE A 24 8.30 10.93 19.35
CA ILE A 24 8.55 10.88 17.91
C ILE A 24 7.65 9.84 17.25
N GLU A 25 7.31 10.09 16.00
CA GLU A 25 6.63 9.14 15.13
C GLU A 25 7.63 8.44 14.18
N ASN A 26 7.27 7.23 13.76
CA ASN A 26 7.98 6.43 12.77
C ASN A 26 9.51 6.40 12.99
N PRO A 27 10.03 5.99 14.18
CA PRO A 27 11.41 5.56 14.30
C PRO A 27 11.67 4.38 13.34
N ALA A 28 12.92 4.22 12.89
CA ALA A 28 13.25 3.06 12.07
C ALA A 28 13.11 1.78 12.91
N ALA A 29 12.53 0.74 12.34
CA ALA A 29 12.19 -0.46 13.10
C ALA A 29 13.45 -1.19 13.64
N ARG A 30 14.56 -1.17 12.89
CA ARG A 30 15.91 -1.59 13.35
C ARG A 30 16.39 -0.93 14.65
N ASP A 31 15.88 0.25 14.99
CA ASP A 31 16.27 1.00 16.19
C ASP A 31 15.39 0.66 17.41
N LEU A 32 14.27 -0.05 17.24
CA LEU A 32 13.40 -0.41 18.36
C LEU A 32 14.08 -1.27 19.42
N PRO A 33 14.98 -2.22 19.11
CA PRO A 33 15.74 -2.92 20.14
C PRO A 33 16.54 -1.97 21.03
N ARG A 34 17.12 -0.91 20.45
CA ARG A 34 17.86 0.14 21.19
C ARG A 34 16.93 1.00 22.05
N ILE A 35 15.73 1.31 21.56
CA ILE A 35 14.71 2.05 22.34
C ILE A 35 14.23 1.16 23.51
N LYS A 36 13.94 -0.12 23.24
CA LYS A 36 13.47 -1.10 24.22
C LYS A 36 14.48 -1.38 25.33
N SER A 37 15.78 -1.41 25.01
CA SER A 37 16.83 -1.68 26.00
C SER A 37 17.18 -0.48 26.87
N ASN A 38 16.74 0.73 26.50
CA ASN A 38 16.97 1.93 27.27
C ASN A 38 15.77 2.22 28.21
N PRO A 39 15.94 2.15 29.54
CA PRO A 39 14.83 2.32 30.47
C PRO A 39 14.25 3.74 30.51
N GLN A 40 14.88 4.72 29.85
CA GLN A 40 14.39 6.10 29.74
C GLN A 40 13.35 6.28 28.63
N PHE A 41 13.08 5.26 27.82
CA PHE A 41 12.16 5.35 26.69
C PHE A 41 11.18 4.18 26.65
N GLY A 42 10.05 4.41 26.00
CA GLY A 42 9.07 3.41 25.64
C GLY A 42 8.69 3.56 24.17
N PHE A 43 8.01 2.56 23.63
CA PHE A 43 7.37 2.68 22.32
C PHE A 43 6.07 1.89 22.28
N VAL A 44 5.20 2.28 21.36
CA VAL A 44 4.01 1.53 20.97
C VAL A 44 4.09 1.28 19.47
N ALA A 45 3.75 0.05 19.04
CA ALA A 45 3.54 -0.29 17.65
C ALA A 45 2.07 -0.63 17.46
N THR A 46 1.40 0.05 16.53
CA THR A 46 -0.03 -0.13 16.28
C THR A 46 -0.24 -0.52 14.82
N PRO A 47 -0.88 -1.68 14.56
CA PRO A 47 -1.32 -2.02 13.22
C PRO A 47 -2.17 -0.90 12.62
N SER A 48 -1.79 -0.42 11.45
CA SER A 48 -2.48 0.65 10.74
C SER A 48 -3.42 0.08 9.69
N ILE A 49 -4.40 0.89 9.30
CA ILE A 49 -5.34 0.60 8.20
C ILE A 49 -4.84 1.17 6.87
N ARG A 50 -3.57 1.57 6.78
CA ARG A 50 -2.94 2.01 5.53
C ARG A 50 -2.48 0.81 4.72
N LEU A 51 -3.16 0.57 3.60
CA LEU A 51 -2.72 -0.35 2.56
C LEU A 51 -1.61 0.28 1.72
N ILE A 52 -0.49 -0.42 1.54
CA ILE A 52 0.49 -0.14 0.49
C ILE A 52 0.27 -1.11 -0.68
N PHE A 53 0.27 -0.59 -1.91
CA PHE A 53 -0.05 -1.36 -3.11
C PHE A 53 0.67 -0.81 -4.34
N PHE A 54 0.70 -1.58 -5.43
CA PHE A 54 1.02 -1.08 -6.76
C PHE A 54 -0.24 -0.96 -7.62
N GLN A 55 -0.33 0.10 -8.43
CA GLN A 55 -1.36 0.31 -9.43
C GLN A 55 -0.75 0.13 -10.83
N PRO A 56 -1.10 -0.96 -11.55
CA PRO A 56 -0.77 -1.12 -12.96
C PRO A 56 -1.59 -0.18 -13.85
N ASP A 57 -0.98 0.28 -14.93
CA ASP A 57 -1.62 0.95 -16.05
C ASP A 57 -2.21 -0.09 -16.99
N VAL A 58 -3.53 -0.27 -16.91
CA VAL A 58 -4.31 -1.24 -17.68
C VAL A 58 -5.12 -0.57 -18.78
N GLY A 59 -5.23 0.77 -18.77
CA GLY A 59 -6.08 1.53 -19.68
C GLY A 59 -5.40 1.92 -20.98
N ARG A 60 -4.07 2.05 -21.01
CA ARG A 60 -3.33 2.56 -22.17
C ARG A 60 -2.59 1.46 -22.93
N ASN A 61 -2.52 1.60 -24.25
CA ASN A 61 -1.76 0.73 -25.12
C ASN A 61 -1.18 1.54 -26.31
N PRO A 62 0.14 1.77 -26.38
CA PRO A 62 1.17 1.32 -25.43
C PRO A 62 1.09 2.05 -24.07
N SER A 63 1.70 1.44 -23.04
CA SER A 63 1.87 2.04 -21.70
C SER A 63 3.24 2.71 -21.61
N PRO A 64 3.38 3.88 -20.95
CA PRO A 64 4.52 4.79 -21.15
C PRO A 64 5.89 4.26 -20.73
N LEU A 65 5.93 3.39 -19.72
CA LEU A 65 7.14 2.82 -19.11
C LEU A 65 7.13 1.29 -19.15
N VAL A 66 6.53 0.73 -20.20
CA VAL A 66 6.53 -0.71 -20.48
C VAL A 66 7.06 -0.95 -21.88
N LYS A 67 7.93 -1.95 -22.04
CA LYS A 67 8.44 -2.37 -23.34
C LYS A 67 8.29 -3.87 -23.50
N SER A 68 7.45 -4.29 -24.42
CA SER A 68 7.24 -5.67 -24.83
C SER A 68 7.71 -5.88 -26.27
N ALA A 69 7.95 -7.13 -26.66
CA ALA A 69 8.41 -7.47 -28.01
C ALA A 69 7.39 -7.10 -29.10
N ASP A 70 6.10 -7.15 -28.80
CA ASP A 70 5.00 -6.83 -29.72
C ASP A 70 4.52 -5.36 -29.61
N GLY A 71 5.15 -4.57 -28.75
CA GLY A 71 4.78 -3.18 -28.48
C GLY A 71 3.46 -3.01 -27.71
N LYS A 72 2.75 -4.09 -27.37
CA LYS A 72 1.49 -4.03 -26.63
C LYS A 72 1.72 -3.95 -25.13
N ASN A 73 0.85 -3.26 -24.42
CA ASN A 73 0.88 -3.21 -22.96
C ASN A 73 0.48 -4.57 -22.33
N PRO A 74 1.41 -5.33 -21.72
CA PRO A 74 1.13 -6.60 -21.05
C PRO A 74 0.22 -6.45 -19.84
N LEU A 75 0.23 -5.28 -19.18
CA LEU A 75 -0.56 -5.03 -17.96
C LEU A 75 -2.08 -5.04 -18.22
N GLN A 76 -2.53 -4.92 -19.48
CA GLN A 76 -3.94 -5.07 -19.83
C GLN A 76 -4.43 -6.51 -19.64
N ASP A 77 -3.56 -7.51 -19.81
CA ASP A 77 -3.90 -8.91 -19.59
C ASP A 77 -4.00 -9.22 -18.10
N LEU A 78 -5.15 -9.75 -17.67
CA LEU A 78 -5.40 -10.14 -16.28
C LEU A 78 -4.38 -11.17 -15.79
N ARG A 79 -3.97 -12.10 -16.64
CA ARG A 79 -3.03 -13.17 -16.31
C ARG A 79 -1.66 -12.60 -15.96
N VAL A 80 -1.23 -11.55 -16.65
CA VAL A 80 0.02 -10.83 -16.32
C VAL A 80 -0.09 -10.17 -14.94
N ARG A 81 -1.21 -9.52 -14.62
CA ARG A 81 -1.41 -8.89 -13.31
C ARG A 81 -1.46 -9.93 -12.17
N GLN A 82 -2.10 -11.07 -12.40
CA GLN A 82 -2.13 -12.19 -11.47
C GLN A 82 -0.73 -12.77 -11.25
N ALA A 83 0.05 -12.96 -12.33
CA ALA A 83 1.42 -13.43 -12.26
C ALA A 83 2.33 -12.46 -11.47
N ILE A 84 2.22 -11.15 -11.72
CA ILE A 84 2.93 -10.12 -10.93
C ILE A 84 2.55 -10.23 -9.45
N SER A 85 1.26 -10.35 -9.14
CA SER A 85 0.79 -10.42 -7.76
C SER A 85 1.31 -11.64 -7.01
N MET A 86 1.30 -12.82 -7.63
CA MET A 86 1.76 -14.07 -7.00
C MET A 86 3.29 -14.23 -6.99
N ALA A 87 4.01 -13.49 -7.84
CA ALA A 87 5.47 -13.42 -7.80
C ALA A 87 6.00 -12.62 -6.60
N ILE A 88 5.15 -11.91 -5.84
CA ILE A 88 5.60 -11.07 -4.72
C ILE A 88 5.46 -11.82 -3.40
N ASP A 89 6.59 -12.04 -2.72
CA ASP A 89 6.61 -12.59 -1.36
C ASP A 89 6.34 -11.51 -0.31
N ARG A 90 5.06 -11.33 0.00
CA ARG A 90 4.57 -10.36 1.00
C ARG A 90 5.04 -10.68 2.42
N LYS A 91 5.21 -11.95 2.76
CA LYS A 91 5.70 -12.37 4.08
C LYS A 91 7.17 -11.99 4.25
N THR A 92 7.98 -12.20 3.22
CA THR A 92 9.39 -11.78 3.23
C THR A 92 9.52 -10.26 3.27
N ILE A 93 8.70 -9.51 2.51
CA ILE A 93 8.66 -8.03 2.62
C ILE A 93 8.40 -7.61 4.07
N VAL A 94 7.37 -8.15 4.71
CA VAL A 94 7.03 -7.79 6.09
C VAL A 94 8.13 -8.18 7.08
N THR A 95 8.66 -9.39 6.99
CA THR A 95 9.64 -9.88 7.97
C THR A 95 11.02 -9.25 7.80
N ARG A 96 11.45 -8.95 6.57
CA ARG A 96 12.81 -8.47 6.27
C ARG A 96 12.90 -6.97 6.06
N LEU A 97 11.90 -6.35 5.44
CA LEU A 97 11.94 -4.92 5.13
C LEU A 97 11.13 -4.09 6.12
N MET A 98 10.13 -4.68 6.76
CA MET A 98 9.33 -4.01 7.79
C MET A 98 9.70 -4.45 9.21
N ASP A 99 10.76 -5.26 9.37
CA ASP A 99 11.21 -5.82 10.65
C ASP A 99 10.09 -6.54 11.44
N GLY A 100 9.10 -7.10 10.74
CA GLY A 100 7.91 -7.73 11.33
C GLY A 100 6.83 -6.76 11.83
N ILE A 101 7.00 -5.45 11.59
CA ILE A 101 6.11 -4.37 12.06
C ILE A 101 5.20 -3.91 10.93
N ALA A 102 4.52 -4.87 10.33
CA ALA A 102 3.51 -4.71 9.29
C ALA A 102 2.70 -6.00 9.20
N THR A 103 1.60 -5.98 8.45
CA THR A 103 0.79 -7.18 8.18
C THR A 103 0.74 -7.44 6.68
N PRO A 104 1.04 -8.65 6.17
CA PRO A 104 0.90 -8.96 4.75
C PRO A 104 -0.53 -8.69 4.27
N ALA A 105 -0.69 -8.02 3.12
CA ALA A 105 -2.01 -7.69 2.58
C ALA A 105 -2.35 -8.58 1.39
N TYR A 106 -3.38 -9.40 1.56
CA TYR A 106 -3.92 -10.27 0.51
C TYR A 106 -5.25 -9.76 -0.07
N GLN A 107 -5.76 -8.68 0.50
CA GLN A 107 -6.90 -7.93 0.02
C GLN A 107 -6.70 -6.43 0.29
N TYR A 108 -7.74 -5.63 0.04
CA TYR A 108 -7.64 -4.18 0.12
C TYR A 108 -7.94 -3.59 1.50
N MET A 109 -8.61 -4.34 2.37
CA MET A 109 -8.93 -3.95 3.74
C MET A 109 -8.37 -4.96 4.74
N PRO A 110 -8.00 -4.57 5.97
CA PRO A 110 -7.67 -5.53 7.01
C PRO A 110 -8.83 -6.48 7.28
N ASP A 111 -8.53 -7.71 7.67
CA ASP A 111 -9.55 -8.72 7.97
C ASP A 111 -10.53 -8.21 9.06
N GLY A 112 -11.82 -8.40 8.82
CA GLY A 112 -12.90 -7.94 9.70
C GLY A 112 -13.31 -6.47 9.53
N MET A 113 -12.68 -5.71 8.61
CA MET A 113 -13.09 -4.35 8.30
C MET A 113 -14.29 -4.32 7.35
N PHE A 114 -15.18 -3.33 7.52
CA PHE A 114 -16.43 -3.20 6.76
C PHE A 114 -16.17 -3.15 5.25
N GLY A 115 -16.82 -4.06 4.52
CA GLY A 115 -16.66 -4.21 3.07
C GLY A 115 -15.45 -5.03 2.63
N GLY A 116 -14.55 -5.43 3.52
CA GLY A 116 -13.48 -6.39 3.24
C GLY A 116 -14.02 -7.83 3.14
N VAL A 117 -13.39 -8.67 2.33
CA VAL A 117 -13.75 -10.09 2.24
C VAL A 117 -13.36 -10.78 3.55
N PRO A 118 -14.30 -11.42 4.27
CA PRO A 118 -13.96 -12.14 5.49
C PRO A 118 -12.99 -13.28 5.21
N ASN A 119 -11.89 -13.35 5.98
CA ASN A 119 -10.85 -14.39 5.83
C ASN A 119 -10.34 -14.51 4.39
N ALA A 120 -9.98 -13.38 3.78
CA ALA A 120 -9.49 -13.38 2.41
C ALA A 120 -8.32 -14.37 2.27
N PRO A 121 -8.36 -15.25 1.24
CA PRO A 121 -7.33 -16.27 1.10
C PRO A 121 -5.97 -15.62 0.84
N GLU A 122 -4.93 -16.22 1.42
CA GLU A 122 -3.56 -15.79 1.15
C GLU A 122 -3.24 -15.91 -0.35
N ILE A 123 -2.72 -14.83 -0.93
CA ILE A 123 -2.06 -14.85 -2.24
C ILE A 123 -0.68 -15.46 -2.01
N LYS A 124 -0.57 -16.77 -2.23
CA LYS A 124 0.67 -17.53 -2.03
C LYS A 124 1.77 -17.01 -2.97
N TYR A 125 2.98 -16.92 -2.44
CA TYR A 125 4.18 -16.68 -3.24
C TYR A 125 4.47 -17.91 -4.11
N ASP A 126 4.36 -17.75 -5.42
CA ASP A 126 4.53 -18.82 -6.41
C ASP A 126 5.21 -18.30 -7.68
N PRO A 127 6.55 -18.17 -7.68
CA PRO A 127 7.29 -17.67 -8.84
C PRO A 127 7.22 -18.61 -10.05
N GLU A 128 7.10 -19.92 -9.84
CA GLU A 128 6.99 -20.88 -10.94
C GLU A 128 5.61 -20.83 -11.61
N GLY A 129 4.54 -20.73 -10.81
CA GLY A 129 3.20 -20.45 -11.31
C GLY A 129 3.13 -19.10 -12.05
N ALA A 130 3.79 -18.07 -11.54
CA ALA A 130 3.87 -16.77 -12.22
C ALA A 130 4.55 -16.87 -13.60
N LYS A 131 5.71 -17.56 -13.71
CA LYS A 131 6.38 -17.79 -15.01
C LYS A 131 5.48 -18.52 -16.00
N LYS A 132 4.80 -19.58 -15.54
CA LYS A 132 3.86 -20.33 -16.38
C LYS A 132 2.73 -19.45 -16.89
N LEU A 133 2.14 -18.63 -16.00
CA LEU A 133 1.04 -17.75 -16.35
C LEU A 133 1.47 -16.62 -17.30
N LEU A 134 2.70 -16.11 -17.16
CA LEU A 134 3.30 -15.16 -18.12
C LEU A 134 3.48 -15.81 -19.50
N ALA A 135 3.94 -17.06 -19.56
CA ALA A 135 4.08 -17.79 -20.82
C ALA A 135 2.71 -18.02 -21.49
N GLU A 136 1.70 -18.43 -20.74
CA GLU A 136 0.31 -18.57 -21.23
C GLU A 136 -0.26 -17.23 -21.72
N ALA A 137 0.17 -16.11 -21.12
CA ALA A 137 -0.18 -14.77 -21.55
C ALA A 137 0.57 -14.27 -22.80
N GLY A 138 1.47 -15.07 -23.36
CA GLY A 138 2.28 -14.71 -24.53
C GLY A 138 3.59 -13.99 -24.20
N TYR A 139 3.96 -13.92 -22.92
CA TYR A 139 5.16 -13.24 -22.43
C TYR A 139 6.19 -14.23 -21.86
N ALA A 140 6.39 -15.38 -22.52
CA ALA A 140 7.36 -16.40 -22.10
C ALA A 140 8.81 -15.87 -22.02
N ASN A 141 9.14 -14.90 -22.88
CA ASN A 141 10.44 -14.21 -22.89
C ASN A 141 10.43 -12.91 -22.07
N GLY A 142 9.34 -12.64 -21.34
CA GLY A 142 9.20 -11.46 -20.50
C GLY A 142 8.97 -10.14 -21.25
N PHE A 143 9.13 -9.05 -20.52
CA PHE A 143 9.06 -7.66 -20.98
C PHE A 143 9.79 -6.74 -19.97
N GLU A 144 10.05 -5.49 -20.35
CA GLU A 144 10.59 -4.48 -19.44
C GLU A 144 9.49 -3.65 -18.80
N LEU A 145 9.65 -3.35 -17.51
CA LEU A 145 8.72 -2.55 -16.72
C LEU A 145 9.49 -1.59 -15.81
N THR A 146 9.06 -0.33 -15.69
CA THR A 146 9.55 0.55 -14.62
C THR A 146 8.55 0.63 -13.47
N ILE A 147 9.03 0.35 -12.26
CA ILE A 147 8.34 0.55 -10.99
C ILE A 147 8.61 1.98 -10.53
N SER A 148 7.57 2.82 -10.49
CA SER A 148 7.67 4.20 -10.03
C SER A 148 7.20 4.31 -8.57
N THR A 149 8.06 4.82 -7.69
CA THR A 149 7.80 4.88 -6.24
C THR A 149 8.27 6.21 -5.63
N PRO A 150 7.62 6.71 -4.56
CA PRO A 150 8.28 7.65 -3.67
C PRO A 150 9.47 6.98 -2.95
N ASN A 151 10.34 7.78 -2.33
CA ASN A 151 11.47 7.33 -1.49
C ASN A 151 11.50 7.94 -0.08
N ASP A 152 10.51 8.77 0.25
CA ASP A 152 10.41 9.55 1.48
C ASP A 152 8.95 9.69 1.95
N ARG A 153 8.02 8.87 1.40
CA ARG A 153 6.59 8.98 1.71
C ARG A 153 6.07 7.87 2.60
N TYR A 154 6.44 6.62 2.32
CA TYR A 154 6.01 5.45 3.08
C TYR A 154 7.21 4.80 3.73
N VAL A 155 6.98 3.94 4.72
CA VAL A 155 8.09 3.26 5.41
C VAL A 155 8.77 2.33 4.41
N ASN A 156 10.05 2.59 4.13
CA ASN A 156 10.91 1.79 3.27
C ASN A 156 10.40 1.63 1.81
N ASP A 157 9.58 2.55 1.30
CA ASP A 157 9.02 2.52 -0.08
C ASP A 157 10.06 2.21 -1.16
N GLY A 158 11.20 2.92 -1.18
CA GLY A 158 12.28 2.66 -2.13
C GLY A 158 12.86 1.24 -2.03
N GLN A 159 13.05 0.72 -0.81
CA GLN A 159 13.58 -0.64 -0.59
C GLN A 159 12.56 -1.72 -0.98
N ILE A 160 11.28 -1.48 -0.71
CA ILE A 160 10.20 -2.37 -1.11
C ILE A 160 10.09 -2.45 -2.64
N ALA A 161 10.19 -1.31 -3.33
CA ALA A 161 10.19 -1.30 -4.80
C ALA A 161 11.38 -2.07 -5.39
N GLN A 162 12.57 -1.97 -4.79
CA GLN A 162 13.74 -2.77 -5.20
C GLN A 162 13.53 -4.27 -5.00
N ALA A 163 12.97 -4.69 -3.86
CA ALA A 163 12.65 -6.09 -3.62
C ALA A 163 11.59 -6.61 -4.60
N VAL A 164 10.55 -5.83 -4.89
CA VAL A 164 9.56 -6.18 -5.92
C VAL A 164 10.20 -6.28 -7.30
N ALA A 165 11.11 -5.37 -7.66
CA ALA A 165 11.84 -5.48 -8.93
C ALA A 165 12.66 -6.79 -9.03
N GLN A 166 13.27 -7.24 -7.94
CA GLN A 166 13.97 -8.53 -7.89
C GLN A 166 13.01 -9.71 -8.04
N TYR A 167 11.86 -9.69 -7.36
CA TYR A 167 10.82 -10.71 -7.53
C TYR A 167 10.32 -10.80 -8.98
N LEU A 168 10.03 -9.65 -9.61
CA LEU A 168 9.59 -9.61 -11.01
C LEU A 168 10.68 -10.07 -11.98
N SER A 169 11.94 -9.71 -11.72
CA SER A 169 13.08 -10.16 -12.52
C SER A 169 13.24 -11.68 -12.45
N SER A 170 12.99 -12.30 -11.29
CA SER A 170 13.07 -13.76 -11.12
C SER A 170 12.05 -14.55 -11.95
N VAL A 171 10.97 -13.90 -12.42
CA VAL A 171 9.92 -14.50 -13.25
C VAL A 171 9.97 -14.04 -14.72
N GLY A 172 11.05 -13.34 -15.11
CA GLY A 172 11.31 -12.91 -16.48
C GLY A 172 10.87 -11.48 -16.81
N ILE A 173 10.29 -10.72 -15.87
CA ILE A 173 9.95 -9.31 -16.08
C ILE A 173 11.16 -8.46 -15.68
N LYS A 174 11.85 -7.86 -16.66
CA LYS A 174 12.99 -6.97 -16.39
C LYS A 174 12.49 -5.66 -15.77
N ALA A 175 12.51 -5.60 -14.45
CA ALA A 175 11.98 -4.47 -13.69
C ALA A 175 13.08 -3.46 -13.30
N ASN A 176 12.89 -2.20 -13.70
CA ASN A 176 13.69 -1.07 -13.24
C ASN A 176 12.95 -0.32 -12.13
N VAL A 177 13.66 0.38 -11.26
CA VAL A 177 13.03 1.21 -10.20
C VAL A 177 13.35 2.68 -10.44
N ASP A 178 12.30 3.49 -10.49
CA ASP A 178 12.36 4.95 -10.52
C ASP A 178 11.83 5.49 -9.18
N ALA A 179 12.75 5.71 -8.24
CA ALA A 179 12.47 6.19 -6.89
C ALA A 179 12.79 7.69 -6.78
N MET A 180 11.81 8.49 -6.37
CA MET A 180 11.94 9.95 -6.28
C MET A 180 11.25 10.51 -5.04
N THR A 181 11.49 11.77 -4.70
CA THR A 181 10.80 12.41 -3.57
C THR A 181 9.29 12.49 -3.81
N ALA A 182 8.50 12.43 -2.76
CA ALA A 182 7.04 12.55 -2.80
C ALA A 182 6.58 13.80 -3.56
N SER A 183 7.30 14.91 -3.37
CA SER A 183 7.05 16.20 -4.02
C SER A 183 7.17 16.14 -5.54
N LEU A 184 8.02 15.27 -6.08
CA LEU A 184 8.14 15.02 -7.52
C LEU A 184 7.20 13.90 -7.98
N TYR A 185 7.04 12.87 -7.15
CA TYR A 185 6.28 11.67 -7.45
C TYR A 185 4.80 11.95 -7.69
N PHE A 186 4.12 12.61 -6.76
CA PHE A 186 2.67 12.78 -6.82
C PHE A 186 2.20 13.65 -8.00
N PRO A 187 2.85 14.78 -8.34
CA PRO A 187 2.51 15.53 -9.55
C PRO A 187 2.64 14.71 -10.84
N LYS A 188 3.71 13.91 -10.98
CA LYS A 188 3.89 13.02 -12.14
C LYS A 188 2.83 11.92 -12.19
N ARG A 189 2.49 11.34 -11.03
CA ARG A 189 1.43 10.35 -10.92
C ARG A 189 0.07 10.93 -11.31
N ALA A 190 -0.24 12.14 -10.86
CA ALA A 190 -1.47 12.85 -11.20
C ALA A 190 -1.58 13.14 -12.70
N LYS A 191 -0.45 13.42 -13.36
CA LYS A 191 -0.32 13.54 -14.82
C LYS A 191 -0.30 12.19 -15.56
N ARG A 192 -0.43 11.07 -14.84
CA ARG A 192 -0.43 9.70 -15.37
C ARG A 192 0.87 9.34 -16.08
N GLU A 193 2.02 9.84 -15.65
CA GLU A 193 3.31 9.57 -16.31
C GLU A 193 3.86 8.15 -16.07
N PHE A 194 3.22 7.36 -15.19
CA PHE A 194 3.73 6.05 -14.76
C PHE A 194 2.93 4.88 -15.32
N SER A 195 3.58 3.71 -15.40
CA SER A 195 2.96 2.44 -15.82
C SER A 195 2.68 1.47 -14.67
N PHE A 196 3.51 1.47 -13.63
CA PHE A 196 3.32 0.63 -12.45
C PHE A 196 3.80 1.42 -11.23
N SER A 197 2.83 1.94 -10.48
CA SER A 197 3.08 3.03 -9.54
C SER A 197 2.68 2.66 -8.11
N MET A 198 3.54 2.93 -7.13
CA MET A 198 3.23 2.70 -5.72
C MET A 198 2.16 3.66 -5.19
N GLY A 199 1.14 3.11 -4.56
CA GLY A 199 0.13 3.84 -3.80
C GLY A 199 0.10 3.44 -2.35
N GLY A 200 -0.44 4.34 -1.53
CA GLY A 200 -0.75 4.10 -0.13
C GLY A 200 -2.12 4.69 0.17
N TRP A 201 -3.01 3.90 0.74
CA TRP A 201 -4.37 4.33 1.08
C TRP A 201 -4.69 4.04 2.54
N PRO A 202 -4.93 5.07 3.36
CA PRO A 202 -5.45 4.90 4.71
C PRO A 202 -6.98 4.78 4.66
N ALA A 203 -7.55 3.67 5.16
CA ALA A 203 -9.00 3.50 5.23
C ALA A 203 -9.63 4.33 6.39
N GLU A 204 -9.41 5.64 6.40
CA GLU A 204 -9.76 6.56 7.50
C GLU A 204 -11.25 6.55 7.86
N VAL A 205 -12.12 6.34 6.86
CA VAL A 205 -13.57 6.24 7.04
C VAL A 205 -14.04 4.90 7.63
N GLY A 206 -13.11 3.98 7.91
CA GLY A 206 -13.40 2.71 8.53
C GLY A 206 -13.93 1.62 7.60
N GLU A 207 -13.89 1.84 6.28
CA GLU A 207 -14.48 0.93 5.29
C GLU A 207 -13.85 1.01 3.89
N ALA A 208 -14.22 0.06 3.02
CA ALA A 208 -13.68 -0.07 1.66
C ALA A 208 -14.13 1.00 0.65
N SER A 209 -15.27 1.68 0.89
CA SER A 209 -15.94 2.50 -0.13
C SER A 209 -15.07 3.62 -0.70
N ALA A 210 -14.32 4.32 0.15
CA ALA A 210 -13.50 5.45 -0.26
C ALA A 210 -12.29 5.04 -1.11
N LEU A 211 -11.69 3.87 -0.82
CA LEU A 211 -10.67 3.28 -1.69
C LEU A 211 -11.25 3.02 -3.08
N PHE A 212 -12.43 2.39 -3.12
CA PHE A 212 -13.10 2.02 -4.37
C PHE A 212 -13.51 3.23 -5.19
N GLN A 213 -14.10 4.24 -4.54
CA GLN A 213 -14.48 5.49 -5.18
C GLN A 213 -13.29 6.14 -5.89
N LEU A 214 -12.11 6.19 -5.26
CA LEU A 214 -10.99 6.95 -5.81
C LEU A 214 -10.08 6.11 -6.71
N TRP A 215 -9.81 4.86 -6.34
CA TRP A 215 -8.72 4.07 -6.93
C TRP A 215 -9.16 2.94 -7.86
N VAL A 216 -10.42 2.51 -7.78
CA VAL A 216 -10.90 1.31 -8.51
C VAL A 216 -12.05 1.63 -9.46
N ALA A 217 -13.03 2.44 -9.06
CA ALA A 217 -14.15 2.79 -9.91
C ALA A 217 -13.67 3.40 -11.24
N SER A 218 -14.41 3.13 -12.31
CA SER A 218 -14.19 3.80 -13.59
C SER A 218 -14.24 5.33 -13.40
N LEU A 219 -13.45 6.05 -14.19
CA LEU A 219 -13.45 7.52 -14.15
C LEU A 219 -14.83 8.07 -14.54
N ASP A 220 -15.50 8.73 -13.61
CA ASP A 220 -16.73 9.49 -13.81
C ASP A 220 -16.59 10.81 -13.04
N SER A 221 -16.13 11.85 -13.73
CA SER A 221 -15.85 13.15 -13.12
C SER A 221 -17.12 13.80 -12.50
N PRO A 222 -18.29 13.81 -13.17
CA PRO A 222 -19.53 14.29 -12.55
C PRO A 222 -19.86 13.63 -11.21
N ARG A 223 -19.57 12.33 -11.05
CA ARG A 223 -19.80 11.59 -9.80
C ARG A 223 -18.59 11.53 -8.86
N SER A 224 -17.49 12.20 -9.21
CA SER A 224 -16.22 12.14 -8.48
C SER A 224 -15.73 10.70 -8.24
N LEU A 225 -15.92 9.81 -9.23
CA LEU A 225 -15.42 8.43 -9.23
C LEU A 225 -14.13 8.35 -10.05
N GLY A 226 -13.20 7.49 -9.61
CA GLY A 226 -11.97 7.14 -10.32
C GLY A 226 -10.96 8.28 -10.42
N THR A 227 -11.03 9.30 -9.56
CA THR A 227 -10.13 10.48 -9.62
C THR A 227 -8.66 10.13 -9.34
N SER A 228 -8.38 9.03 -8.64
CA SER A 228 -7.05 8.44 -8.43
C SER A 228 -6.84 7.14 -9.20
N ASN A 229 -7.75 6.78 -10.10
CA ASN A 229 -7.63 5.63 -11.01
C ASN A 229 -6.72 5.99 -12.20
N TYR A 230 -5.45 6.28 -11.89
CA TYR A 230 -4.45 6.68 -12.89
C TYR A 230 -4.13 5.56 -13.88
N GLY A 231 -4.30 4.31 -13.45
CA GLY A 231 -4.09 3.13 -14.29
C GLY A 231 -5.22 2.84 -15.27
N GLY A 232 -6.34 3.56 -15.19
CA GLY A 232 -7.44 3.43 -16.15
C GLY A 232 -8.18 2.10 -16.09
N PHE A 233 -8.28 1.48 -14.90
CA PHE A 233 -9.11 0.29 -14.73
C PHE A 233 -10.58 0.62 -14.95
N SER A 234 -11.31 -0.25 -15.64
CA SER A 234 -12.74 -0.13 -15.84
C SER A 234 -13.38 -1.51 -15.85
N ASN A 235 -14.44 -1.69 -15.07
CA ASN A 235 -15.16 -2.95 -14.99
C ASN A 235 -16.63 -2.69 -14.67
N ALA A 236 -17.50 -2.90 -15.66
CA ALA A 236 -18.93 -2.59 -15.52
C ALA A 236 -19.63 -3.35 -14.39
N LYS A 237 -19.19 -4.58 -14.08
CA LYS A 237 -19.73 -5.35 -12.95
C LYS A 237 -19.34 -4.71 -11.62
N PHE A 238 -18.08 -4.32 -11.47
CA PHE A 238 -17.60 -3.59 -10.31
C PHE A 238 -18.37 -2.28 -10.13
N ASP A 239 -18.43 -1.45 -11.17
CA ASP A 239 -19.06 -0.13 -11.10
C ASP A 239 -20.55 -0.24 -10.73
N LYS A 240 -21.26 -1.22 -11.30
CA LYS A 240 -22.67 -1.48 -10.97
C LYS A 240 -22.85 -1.83 -9.49
N VAL A 241 -22.12 -2.83 -8.99
CA VAL A 241 -22.25 -3.29 -7.60
C VAL A 241 -21.81 -2.19 -6.63
N PHE A 242 -20.72 -1.50 -6.94
CA PHE A 242 -20.18 -0.44 -6.09
C PHE A 242 -21.12 0.78 -6.02
N THR A 243 -21.67 1.22 -7.14
CA THR A 243 -22.60 2.36 -7.13
C THR A 243 -23.93 2.03 -6.44
N GLU A 244 -24.39 0.76 -6.47
CA GLU A 244 -25.50 0.31 -5.62
C GLU A 244 -25.15 0.40 -4.13
N ALA A 245 -23.92 0.02 -3.74
CA ALA A 245 -23.47 0.12 -2.36
C ALA A 245 -23.49 1.56 -1.84
N LEU A 246 -23.12 2.54 -2.69
CA LEU A 246 -23.07 3.96 -2.32
C LEU A 246 -24.45 4.55 -1.96
N VAL A 247 -25.54 4.02 -2.52
CA VAL A 247 -26.91 4.53 -2.30
C VAL A 247 -27.75 3.63 -1.37
N THR A 248 -27.18 2.54 -0.89
CA THR A 248 -27.88 1.59 -0.01
C THR A 248 -27.81 2.05 1.46
N VAL A 249 -28.96 2.24 2.09
CA VAL A 249 -29.06 2.66 3.51
C VAL A 249 -28.94 1.48 4.49
N ASP A 250 -29.46 0.30 4.10
CA ASP A 250 -29.38 -0.90 4.94
C ASP A 250 -27.92 -1.35 5.12
N VAL A 251 -27.44 -1.35 6.36
CA VAL A 251 -26.02 -1.58 6.69
C VAL A 251 -25.55 -2.97 6.26
N ALA A 252 -26.35 -4.01 6.52
CA ALA A 252 -25.97 -5.38 6.20
C ALA A 252 -25.96 -5.64 4.68
N LYS A 253 -26.92 -5.08 3.94
CA LYS A 253 -26.95 -5.13 2.48
C LYS A 253 -25.77 -4.34 1.89
N ARG A 254 -25.49 -3.15 2.42
CA ARG A 254 -24.36 -2.30 1.98
C ARG A 254 -23.03 -3.01 2.20
N GLU A 255 -22.84 -3.64 3.36
CA GLU A 255 -21.63 -4.41 3.64
C GLU A 255 -21.42 -5.52 2.61
N LYS A 256 -22.46 -6.31 2.32
CA LYS A 256 -22.40 -7.38 1.32
C LYS A 256 -22.09 -6.85 -0.08
N LEU A 257 -22.65 -5.71 -0.47
CA LEU A 257 -22.34 -5.08 -1.76
C LEU A 257 -20.88 -4.65 -1.81
N LEU A 258 -20.33 -4.06 -0.76
CA LEU A 258 -18.91 -3.71 -0.70
C LEU A 258 -18.01 -4.94 -0.69
N GLN A 259 -18.37 -6.01 0.00
CA GLN A 259 -17.65 -7.29 -0.03
C GLN A 259 -17.63 -7.88 -1.45
N GLN A 260 -18.75 -7.80 -2.17
CA GLN A 260 -18.82 -8.21 -3.58
C GLN A 260 -17.95 -7.30 -4.47
N SER A 261 -17.96 -5.98 -4.26
CA SER A 261 -17.04 -5.06 -4.94
C SER A 261 -15.57 -5.42 -4.67
N THR A 262 -15.22 -5.73 -3.42
CA THR A 262 -13.87 -6.19 -3.05
C THR A 262 -13.50 -7.45 -3.80
N GLN A 263 -14.36 -8.47 -3.82
CA GLN A 263 -14.10 -9.72 -4.53
C GLN A 263 -13.91 -9.48 -6.04
N ILE A 264 -14.81 -8.71 -6.67
CA ILE A 264 -14.69 -8.39 -8.10
C ILE A 264 -13.36 -7.68 -8.39
N ALA A 265 -12.97 -6.73 -7.54
CA ALA A 265 -11.70 -6.05 -7.69
C ALA A 265 -10.53 -7.05 -7.53
N LEU A 266 -10.50 -7.88 -6.49
CA LEU A 266 -9.45 -8.88 -6.31
C LEU A 266 -9.31 -9.83 -7.51
N ASP A 267 -10.43 -10.31 -8.05
CA ASP A 267 -10.47 -11.20 -9.21
C ASP A 267 -9.91 -10.53 -10.47
N ASN A 268 -9.97 -9.20 -10.56
CA ASN A 268 -9.57 -8.41 -11.73
C ASN A 268 -8.24 -7.67 -11.54
N VAL A 269 -7.67 -7.71 -10.33
CA VAL A 269 -6.35 -7.16 -9.96
C VAL A 269 -6.13 -5.71 -10.46
N PRO A 270 -7.02 -4.74 -10.15
CA PRO A 270 -6.80 -3.33 -10.47
C PRO A 270 -5.66 -2.73 -9.67
N LEU A 271 -5.43 -3.26 -8.46
CA LEU A 271 -4.38 -2.91 -7.53
C LEU A 271 -3.75 -4.20 -6.99
N ILE A 272 -2.44 -4.18 -6.76
CA ILE A 272 -1.68 -5.30 -6.19
C ILE A 272 -1.31 -4.94 -4.74
N PRO A 273 -2.02 -5.48 -3.73
CA PRO A 273 -1.74 -5.17 -2.32
C PRO A 273 -0.40 -5.79 -1.91
N LEU A 274 0.35 -5.10 -1.03
CA LEU A 274 1.62 -5.57 -0.49
C LEU A 274 1.50 -5.87 1.01
N HIS A 275 1.21 -4.84 1.80
CA HIS A 275 1.10 -4.92 3.24
C HIS A 275 0.25 -3.78 3.79
N PHE A 276 -0.27 -3.97 5.00
CA PHE A 276 -0.72 -2.89 5.87
C PHE A 276 0.44 -2.44 6.73
N GLU A 277 0.75 -1.13 6.68
CA GLU A 277 1.78 -0.57 7.56
C GLU A 277 1.37 -0.72 9.03
N SER A 278 2.35 -0.67 9.92
CA SER A 278 2.11 -0.34 11.32
C SER A 278 2.81 0.98 11.63
N SER A 279 2.20 1.79 12.48
CA SER A 279 2.84 3.00 12.97
C SER A 279 3.47 2.76 14.32
N ILE A 280 4.63 3.36 14.50
CA ILE A 280 5.39 3.27 15.73
C ILE A 280 5.51 4.68 16.31
N TRP A 281 5.25 4.81 17.60
CA TRP A 281 5.58 6.01 18.36
C TRP A 281 6.54 5.63 19.46
N ALA A 282 7.62 6.39 19.59
CA ALA A 282 8.56 6.27 20.69
C ALA A 282 8.48 7.54 21.54
N PHE A 283 8.60 7.38 22.85
CA PHE A 283 8.40 8.45 23.81
C PHE A 283 9.28 8.27 25.02
N ARG A 284 9.63 9.39 25.68
CA ARG A 284 10.35 9.36 26.95
C ARG A 284 9.51 8.73 28.06
N LYS A 285 10.18 8.18 29.07
CA LYS A 285 9.55 7.68 30.29
C LYS A 285 8.75 8.79 30.98
N GLY A 286 7.64 8.41 31.60
CA GLY A 286 6.69 9.34 32.21
C GLY A 286 5.62 9.84 31.24
N LEU A 287 5.74 9.52 29.95
CA LEU A 287 4.69 9.71 28.95
C LEU A 287 4.18 8.36 28.45
N THR A 288 2.96 8.37 27.92
CA THR A 288 2.36 7.26 27.19
C THR A 288 1.66 7.79 25.93
N TYR A 289 1.58 6.93 24.93
CA TYR A 289 0.80 7.13 23.72
C TYR A 289 0.16 5.78 23.37
N GLU A 290 -1.15 5.76 23.16
CA GLU A 290 -1.89 4.51 22.86
C GLU A 290 -1.67 4.03 21.42
N GLY A 291 -1.21 4.93 20.54
CA GLY A 291 -1.11 4.68 19.11
C GLY A 291 -2.48 4.74 18.42
N ARG A 292 -2.49 5.01 17.11
CA ARG A 292 -3.72 5.13 16.35
C ARG A 292 -3.65 4.34 15.06
N ARG A 293 -4.74 3.66 14.70
CA ARG A 293 -4.81 2.87 13.46
C ARG A 293 -4.80 3.75 12.19
N ASP A 294 -5.24 5.01 12.30
CA ASP A 294 -5.20 6.01 11.23
C ASP A 294 -3.83 6.70 11.07
N GLN A 295 -2.87 6.37 11.94
CA GLN A 295 -1.50 6.90 11.95
C GLN A 295 -1.37 8.38 12.29
N PHE A 296 -2.42 9.07 12.73
CA PHE A 296 -2.28 10.45 13.17
C PHE A 296 -1.45 10.54 14.46
N THR A 297 -0.52 11.49 14.49
CA THR A 297 0.15 11.91 15.73
C THR A 297 -0.59 13.11 16.29
N LEU A 298 -1.37 12.87 17.34
CA LEU A 298 -2.22 13.87 17.97
C LEU A 298 -1.58 14.36 19.27
N ALA A 299 -1.38 15.67 19.38
CA ALA A 299 -0.77 16.27 20.57
C ALA A 299 -1.51 15.89 21.86
N MET A 300 -2.83 15.97 21.81
CA MET A 300 -3.75 15.64 22.89
C MET A 300 -3.79 14.14 23.27
N SER A 301 -3.20 13.26 22.46
CA SER A 301 -3.13 11.82 22.75
C SER A 301 -1.90 11.43 23.57
N VAL A 302 -0.98 12.37 23.83
CA VAL A 302 0.15 12.16 24.76
C VAL A 302 -0.33 12.38 26.19
N LYS A 303 -0.22 11.35 27.03
CA LYS A 303 -0.66 11.39 28.43
C LYS A 303 0.51 11.15 29.40
N PRO A 304 0.49 11.71 30.62
CA PRO A 304 1.37 11.25 31.69
C PRO A 304 1.16 9.74 31.94
N ALA A 305 2.22 9.01 32.25
CA ALA A 305 2.15 7.55 32.43
C ALA A 305 1.23 7.10 33.59
N ASP A 306 0.95 7.99 34.53
CA ASP A 306 0.12 7.72 35.72
C ASP A 306 -1.39 7.94 35.48
N GLN A 307 -1.76 8.42 34.29
CA GLN A 307 -3.15 8.60 33.85
C GLN A 307 -3.51 7.54 32.80
N LYS A 308 -3.67 6.29 33.22
CA LYS A 308 -4.26 5.23 32.39
C LYS A 308 -5.77 5.18 32.57
#